data_AF-A0A2W7U969-F1
#
_entry.id   AF-A0A2W7U969-F1
#
_cell.length_a   1.000
_cell.length_b   1.000
_cell.length_c   1.000
_cell.angle_alpha   90.00
_cell.angle_beta   90.00
_cell.angle_gamma   90.00
#
_symmetry.space_group_name_H-M   'P 1'
#
loop_
_entity.id
_entity.type
_entity.pdbx_description
1 polymer ?
#
loop_
_entity_poly.entity_id
_entity_poly.type
_entity_poly.pdbx_seq_one_letter_code
_entity_poly.pdbx_strand_id
1 'polypeptide(L)'
;MREKIYKYSVISFVIINFITLYLFYDFLTEKPAMLHGIGLFFDFGGLIFISLGLGIFMLLIRFYLYYRKKKNHLKTNFLYVFSLIFSLNILINCTICVYLGLLPLKMELAIIIAVISTISIFMLTDIYKNNFKENRIIN
;
A
#
# COMPACT_ATOMS: atom_id res chain seq x y z
N MET A 1 -12.35 -9.38 -15.95
CA MET A 1 -11.20 -8.65 -15.36
C MET A 1 -11.56 -7.92 -14.08
N ARG A 2 -12.64 -7.12 -14.06
CA ARG A 2 -13.13 -6.42 -12.85
C ARG A 2 -13.35 -7.35 -11.65
N GLU A 3 -14.01 -8.49 -11.87
CA GLU A 3 -14.27 -9.50 -10.84
C GLU A 3 -12.98 -10.07 -10.20
N LYS A 4 -11.92 -10.28 -11.00
CA LYS A 4 -10.60 -10.69 -10.49
C LYS A 4 -9.98 -9.60 -9.62
N ILE A 5 -10.12 -8.33 -10.00
CA ILE A 5 -9.61 -7.20 -9.19
C ILE A 5 -10.37 -7.11 -7.89
N TYR A 6 -11.71 -7.18 -7.90
CA TYR A 6 -12.50 -7.21 -6.68
C TYR A 6 -12.09 -8.37 -5.77
N LYS A 7 -11.94 -9.58 -6.32
CA LYS A 7 -11.47 -10.74 -5.55
C LYS A 7 -10.09 -10.49 -4.92
N TYR A 8 -9.13 -9.97 -5.69
CA TYR A 8 -7.81 -9.63 -5.18
C TYR A 8 -7.83 -8.49 -4.16
N SER A 9 -8.73 -7.51 -4.33
CA SER A 9 -8.91 -6.44 -3.37
C SER A 9 -9.42 -6.97 -2.03
N VAL A 10 -10.43 -7.85 -2.04
CA VAL A 10 -10.96 -8.49 -0.83
C VAL A 10 -9.87 -9.31 -0.14
N ILE A 11 -9.14 -10.15 -0.88
CA ILE A 11 -8.05 -10.95 -0.32
C ILE A 11 -6.95 -10.05 0.29
N SER A 12 -6.59 -8.97 -0.40
CA SER A 12 -5.60 -8.00 0.10
C SER A 12 -6.06 -7.36 1.40
N PHE A 13 -7.33 -6.95 1.48
CA PHE A 13 -7.91 -6.39 2.70
C PHE A 13 -7.85 -7.40 3.85
N VAL A 14 -8.19 -8.66 3.62
CA VAL A 14 -8.11 -9.71 4.66
C VAL A 14 -6.68 -9.86 5.17
N ILE A 15 -5.68 -9.95 4.28
CA ILE A 15 -4.27 -10.08 4.67
C ILE A 15 -3.80 -8.86 5.47
N ILE A 16 -4.14 -7.66 5.03
CA ILE A 16 -3.77 -6.42 5.74
C ILE A 16 -4.39 -6.39 7.13
N ASN A 17 -5.66 -6.82 7.26
CA ASN A 17 -6.30 -6.92 8.56
C ASN A 17 -5.61 -7.93 9.49
N PHE A 18 -5.16 -9.08 8.96
CA PHE A 18 -4.37 -10.02 9.74
C PHE A 18 -3.05 -9.41 10.24
N ILE A 19 -2.35 -8.65 9.38
CA ILE A 19 -1.11 -7.96 9.77
C ILE A 19 -1.39 -6.92 10.86
N THR A 20 -2.44 -6.10 10.72
CA THR A 20 -2.78 -5.09 11.74
C THR A 20 -3.23 -5.73 13.05
N LEU A 21 -3.98 -6.84 13.00
CA LEU A 21 -4.37 -7.58 14.20
C LEU A 21 -3.15 -8.20 14.88
N TYR A 22 -2.22 -8.76 14.12
CA TYR A 22 -0.96 -9.29 14.65
C TYR A 22 -0.19 -8.22 15.42
N LEU A 23 0.01 -7.04 14.83
CA LEU A 23 0.68 -5.93 15.51
C LEU A 23 -0.06 -5.44 16.75
N PHE A 24 -1.40 -5.44 16.71
CA PHE A 24 -2.22 -5.10 17.86
C PHE A 24 -2.07 -6.11 19.01
N TYR A 25 -2.06 -7.41 18.70
CA TYR A 25 -1.83 -8.45 19.70
C TYR A 25 -0.42 -8.37 20.28
N ASP A 26 0.59 -8.14 19.42
CA ASP A 26 1.98 -8.02 19.84
C ASP A 26 2.13 -6.89 20.88
N PHE A 27 1.52 -5.73 20.62
CA PHE A 27 1.43 -4.62 21.56
C PHE A 27 0.78 -5.00 22.91
N LEU A 28 -0.32 -5.76 22.89
CA LEU A 28 -1.00 -6.17 24.14
C LEU A 28 -0.21 -7.21 24.94
N THR A 29 0.57 -8.07 24.27
CA THR A 29 1.38 -9.11 24.91
C THR A 29 2.79 -8.65 25.28
N GLU A 30 3.20 -7.46 24.82
CA GLU A 30 4.51 -6.89 25.12
C GLU A 30 4.62 -6.68 26.64
N LYS A 31 5.70 -7.20 27.25
CA LYS A 31 5.91 -7.04 28.70
C LYS A 31 5.95 -5.55 29.04
N PRO A 32 5.28 -5.09 30.11
CA PRO A 32 5.31 -3.69 30.51
C PRO A 32 6.72 -3.32 30.98
N ALA A 33 7.51 -2.79 30.06
CA ALA A 33 8.84 -2.26 30.26
C ALA A 33 8.87 -0.79 29.83
N MET A 34 9.94 -0.06 30.14
CA MET A 34 10.11 1.36 29.77
C MET A 34 10.01 1.64 28.25
N LEU A 35 10.08 0.60 27.40
CA LEU A 35 10.02 0.69 25.94
C LEU A 35 8.67 0.20 25.36
N HIS A 36 7.66 -0.02 26.18
CA HIS A 36 6.34 -0.51 25.75
C HIS A 36 5.76 0.41 24.65
N GLY A 37 5.50 -0.15 23.47
CA GLY A 37 5.01 0.60 22.29
C GLY A 37 6.08 1.21 21.38
N ILE A 38 7.36 1.20 21.74
CA ILE A 38 8.45 1.59 20.82
C ILE A 38 8.65 0.53 19.73
N GLY A 39 8.47 -0.76 20.06
CA GLY A 39 8.46 -1.86 19.08
C GLY A 39 7.42 -1.60 17.98
N LEU A 40 6.18 -1.29 18.38
CA LEU A 40 5.10 -0.97 17.45
C LEU A 40 5.42 0.23 16.53
N PHE A 41 6.13 1.23 17.03
CA PHE A 41 6.58 2.37 16.21
C PHE A 41 7.60 1.94 15.14
N PHE A 42 8.57 1.10 15.51
CA PHE A 42 9.55 0.55 14.56
C PHE A 42 8.90 -0.38 13.55
N ASP A 43 7.93 -1.21 13.96
CA ASP A 43 7.17 -2.06 13.06
C ASP A 43 6.35 -1.24 12.07
N PHE A 44 5.70 -0.17 12.54
CA PHE A 44 4.99 0.76 11.68
C PHE A 44 5.94 1.44 10.67
N GLY A 45 7.11 1.90 11.12
CA GLY A 45 8.17 2.39 10.24
C GLY A 45 8.60 1.34 9.21
N GLY A 46 8.77 0.09 9.62
CA GLY A 46 9.07 -1.04 8.75
C GLY A 46 8.00 -1.24 7.68
N LEU A 47 6.71 -1.19 8.06
CA LEU A 47 5.60 -1.29 7.11
C LEU A 47 5.59 -0.15 6.09
N ILE A 48 5.96 1.07 6.48
CA ILE A 48 6.14 2.21 5.56
C ILE A 48 7.22 1.89 4.53
N PHE A 49 8.39 1.42 4.96
CA PHE A 49 9.48 1.07 4.04
C PHE A 49 9.13 -0.10 3.12
N ILE A 50 8.47 -1.14 3.64
CA ILE A 50 7.98 -2.26 2.83
C ILE A 50 6.98 -1.75 1.79
N SER A 51 6.05 -0.87 2.18
CA SER A 51 5.06 -0.31 1.27
C SER A 51 5.69 0.50 0.15
N LEU A 52 6.65 1.36 0.49
CA LEU A 52 7.41 2.14 -0.49
C LEU A 52 8.18 1.23 -1.45
N GLY A 53 8.94 0.28 -0.90
CA GLY A 53 9.74 -0.65 -1.69
C GLY A 53 8.89 -1.48 -2.64
N LEU A 54 7.79 -2.06 -2.14
CA LEU A 54 6.84 -2.84 -2.93
C LEU A 54 6.18 -1.98 -4.03
N GLY A 55 5.73 -0.78 -3.69
CA GLY A 55 5.11 0.15 -4.63
C GLY A 55 6.06 0.55 -5.77
N ILE A 56 7.27 1.00 -5.43
CA ILE A 56 8.30 1.37 -6.42
C ILE A 56 8.66 0.16 -7.29
N PHE A 57 8.90 -1.00 -6.68
CA PHE A 57 9.24 -2.23 -7.39
C PHE A 57 8.17 -2.63 -8.42
N MET A 58 6.90 -2.55 -8.03
CA MET A 58 5.77 -2.83 -8.93
C MET A 58 5.68 -1.84 -10.08
N LEU A 59 5.96 -0.55 -9.83
CA LEU A 59 6.01 0.47 -10.88
C LEU A 59 7.18 0.25 -11.84
N LEU A 60 8.35 -0.15 -11.35
CA LEU A 60 9.51 -0.49 -12.18
C LEU A 60 9.24 -1.68 -13.09
N ILE A 61 8.64 -2.76 -12.56
CA ILE A 61 8.23 -3.92 -13.38
C ILE A 61 7.26 -3.47 -14.48
N ARG A 62 6.31 -2.60 -14.13
CA ARG A 62 5.33 -2.09 -15.09
C ARG A 62 5.99 -1.24 -16.19
N PHE A 63 6.95 -0.39 -15.82
CA PHE A 63 7.74 0.39 -16.78
C PHE A 63 8.55 -0.52 -17.71
N TYR A 64 9.18 -1.56 -17.16
CA TYR A 64 9.93 -2.56 -17.93
C TYR A 64 9.05 -3.32 -18.93
N LEU A 65 7.85 -3.74 -18.52
CA LEU A 65 6.90 -4.41 -19.41
C LEU A 65 6.37 -3.48 -20.51
N TYR A 66 6.15 -2.21 -20.19
CA TYR A 66 5.78 -1.19 -21.16
C TYR A 66 6.87 -1.01 -22.23
N TYR A 67 8.13 -0.90 -21.82
CA TYR A 67 9.26 -0.76 -22.75
C TYR A 67 9.39 -1.97 -23.69
N ARG A 68 9.15 -3.19 -23.19
CA ARG A 68 9.19 -4.42 -24.00
C ARG A 68 7.98 -4.67 -24.92
N LYS A 69 7.00 -3.75 -24.98
CA LYS A 69 5.75 -3.90 -25.77
C LYS A 69 5.04 -5.26 -25.60
N LYS A 70 5.25 -5.95 -24.47
CA LYS A 70 4.59 -7.23 -24.20
C LYS A 70 3.16 -6.99 -23.72
N LYS A 71 2.24 -7.92 -24.04
CA LYS A 71 0.87 -7.91 -23.49
C LYS A 71 0.94 -7.75 -21.98
N ASN A 72 0.29 -6.71 -21.48
CA ASN A 72 0.50 -6.17 -20.14
C ASN A 72 -0.23 -7.03 -19.09
N HIS A 73 0.30 -8.22 -18.78
CA HIS A 73 -0.29 -9.16 -17.81
C HIS A 73 -0.27 -8.65 -16.36
N LEU A 74 0.45 -7.56 -16.07
CA LEU A 74 0.44 -6.94 -14.75
C LEU A 74 -0.87 -6.21 -14.40
N LYS A 75 -1.72 -5.91 -15.39
CA LYS A 75 -2.97 -5.14 -15.24
C LYS A 75 -3.99 -5.76 -14.28
N THR A 76 -3.85 -7.06 -14.00
CA THR A 76 -4.67 -7.84 -13.06
C THR A 76 -3.81 -8.73 -12.16
N ASN A 77 -2.57 -8.36 -11.88
CA ASN A 77 -1.74 -9.16 -10.97
C ASN A 77 -2.17 -8.88 -9.52
N PHE A 78 -2.34 -9.94 -8.73
CA PHE A 78 -2.68 -9.85 -7.31
C PHE A 78 -1.71 -8.92 -6.58
N LEU A 79 -0.40 -9.07 -6.82
CA LEU A 79 0.63 -8.27 -6.16
C LEU A 79 0.52 -6.76 -6.46
N TYR A 80 0.07 -6.40 -7.67
CA TYR A 80 -0.12 -4.99 -8.04
C TYR A 80 -1.32 -4.38 -7.31
N VAL A 81 -2.43 -5.13 -7.21
CA VAL A 81 -3.63 -4.73 -6.46
C VAL A 81 -3.34 -4.68 -4.97
N PHE A 82 -2.64 -5.69 -4.45
CA PHE A 82 -2.19 -5.76 -3.05
C PHE A 82 -1.32 -4.55 -2.70
N SER A 83 -0.34 -4.23 -3.54
CA SER A 83 0.55 -3.09 -3.34
C SER A 83 -0.19 -1.75 -3.30
N LEU A 84 -1.21 -1.56 -4.13
CA LEU A 84 -2.06 -0.37 -4.07
C LEU A 84 -2.80 -0.29 -2.73
N ILE A 85 -3.50 -1.36 -2.34
CA ILE A 85 -4.34 -1.35 -1.13
C ILE A 85 -3.47 -1.21 0.12
N PHE A 86 -2.31 -1.87 0.14
CA PHE A 86 -1.35 -1.74 1.22
C PHE A 86 -0.82 -0.30 1.33
N SER A 87 -0.45 0.32 0.21
CA SER A 87 0.02 1.71 0.20
C SER A 87 -1.05 2.70 0.67
N LEU A 88 -2.31 2.49 0.27
CA LEU A 88 -3.43 3.29 0.77
C LEU A 88 -3.67 3.09 2.27
N ASN A 89 -3.57 1.85 2.76
CA ASN A 89 -3.72 1.56 4.18
C ASN A 89 -2.65 2.27 5.02
N ILE A 90 -1.39 2.20 4.60
CA ILE A 90 -0.28 2.91 5.25
C ILE A 90 -0.49 4.44 5.20
N LEU A 91 -0.94 4.98 4.06
CA LEU A 91 -1.22 6.40 3.93
C LEU A 91 -2.30 6.89 4.90
N ILE A 92 -3.38 6.10 5.06
CA ILE A 92 -4.46 6.39 6.02
C ILE A 92 -3.90 6.35 7.44
N ASN A 93 -3.15 5.31 7.81
CA ASN A 93 -2.55 5.21 9.14
C ASN A 93 -1.59 6.38 9.43
N CYS A 94 -0.73 6.74 8.47
CA CYS A 94 0.15 7.91 8.60
C CYS A 94 -0.64 9.19 8.85
N THR A 95 -1.75 9.39 8.13
CA THR A 95 -2.60 10.58 8.29
C THR A 95 -3.28 10.60 9.66
N ILE A 96 -3.76 9.46 10.14
CA ILE A 96 -4.31 9.33 11.50
C ILE A 96 -3.25 9.65 12.54
N CYS A 97 -2.03 9.12 12.41
CA CYS A 97 -0.94 9.40 13.37
C CYS A 97 -0.54 10.88 13.38
N VAL A 98 -0.52 11.54 12.22
CA VAL A 98 -0.27 12.99 12.12
C VAL A 98 -1.41 13.77 12.79
N TYR A 99 -2.67 13.41 12.51
CA TYR A 99 -3.84 14.06 13.10
C TYR A 99 -3.88 13.94 14.62
N LEU A 100 -3.52 12.77 15.16
CA LEU A 100 -3.43 12.52 16.60
C LEU A 100 -2.19 13.17 17.26
N GLY A 101 -1.29 13.80 16.48
CA GLY A 101 -0.05 14.37 17.00
C GLY A 101 0.99 13.35 17.45
N LEU A 102 0.81 12.07 17.11
CA LEU A 102 1.73 10.97 17.45
C LEU A 102 3.00 11.00 16.59
N LEU A 103 2.91 11.56 15.39
CA LEU A 103 3.99 11.67 14.43
C LEU A 103 4.19 13.15 14.08
N PRO A 104 5.27 13.80 14.56
CA PRO A 104 5.54 15.19 14.21
C PRO A 104 5.80 15.28 12.70
N LEU A 105 5.11 16.21 12.05
CA LEU A 105 5.23 16.43 10.61
C LEU A 105 6.57 17.12 10.27
N LYS A 106 7.66 16.37 10.36
CA LYS A 106 8.99 16.80 9.89
C LYS A 106 9.05 16.71 8.36
N MET A 107 9.95 17.50 7.74
CA MET A 107 10.14 17.50 6.28
C MET A 107 10.36 16.09 5.71
N GLU A 108 11.16 15.26 6.38
CA GLU A 108 11.41 13.87 5.96
C GLU A 108 10.14 13.03 5.88
N LEU A 109 9.29 13.10 6.90
CA LEU A 109 8.03 12.37 6.97
C LEU A 109 7.03 12.90 5.92
N ALA A 110 7.00 14.21 5.71
CA ALA A 110 6.18 14.84 4.68
C ALA A 110 6.56 14.37 3.27
N ILE A 111 7.86 14.24 2.98
CA ILE A 111 8.37 13.69 1.71
C ILE A 111 7.91 12.23 1.56
N ILE A 112 8.06 11.41 2.60
CA ILE A 112 7.62 10.00 2.58
C ILE A 112 6.13 9.88 2.27
N ILE A 113 5.30 10.66 2.97
CA ILE A 113 3.84 10.69 2.75
C ILE A 113 3.53 11.11 1.31
N ALA A 114 4.20 12.15 0.79
CA ALA A 114 4.01 12.63 -0.58
C ALA A 114 4.41 11.58 -1.64
N VAL A 115 5.47 10.80 -1.40
CA VAL A 115 5.88 9.72 -2.30
C VAL A 115 4.85 8.59 -2.29
N ILE A 116 4.41 8.14 -1.10
CA ILE A 116 3.40 7.08 -0.96
C ILE A 116 2.07 7.51 -1.60
N SER A 117 1.66 8.77 -1.42
CA SER A 117 0.45 9.29 -2.04
C SER A 117 0.57 9.31 -3.56
N THR A 118 1.71 9.75 -4.09
CA THR A 118 1.96 9.79 -5.54
C THR A 118 1.93 8.40 -6.16
N ILE A 119 2.60 7.42 -5.53
CA ILE A 119 2.58 6.02 -5.96
C ILE A 119 1.15 5.48 -5.95
N SER A 120 0.41 5.70 -4.86
CA SER A 120 -0.95 5.21 -4.69
C SER A 120 -1.90 5.80 -5.75
N ILE A 121 -1.83 7.10 -6.00
CA ILE A 121 -2.64 7.78 -7.03
C ILE A 121 -2.31 7.23 -8.42
N PHE A 122 -1.03 7.03 -8.73
CA PHE A 122 -0.61 6.51 -10.03
C PHE A 122 -1.10 5.08 -10.25
N MET A 123 -0.95 4.21 -9.25
CA MET A 123 -1.42 2.82 -9.31
C MET A 123 -2.95 2.74 -9.40
N LEU A 124 -3.67 3.58 -8.64
CA LEU A 124 -5.12 3.66 -8.67
C LEU A 124 -5.62 4.10 -10.05
N THR A 125 -5.05 5.19 -10.58
CA THR A 125 -5.40 5.72 -11.90
C THR A 125 -5.16 4.69 -12.99
N ASP A 126 -4.06 3.94 -12.88
CA ASP A 126 -3.75 2.91 -13.84
C ASP A 126 -4.72 1.72 -13.83
N ILE A 127 -5.02 1.19 -12.64
CA ILE A 127 -5.98 0.10 -12.49
C ILE A 127 -7.34 0.54 -13.03
N TYR A 128 -7.77 1.77 -12.69
CA TYR A 128 -9.02 2.33 -13.15
C TYR A 128 -9.06 2.48 -14.69
N LYS A 129 -8.05 3.11 -15.29
CA LYS A 129 -8.00 3.34 -16.74
C LYS A 129 -8.00 2.01 -17.51
N ASN A 130 -7.17 1.06 -17.10
CA ASN A 130 -7.00 -0.21 -17.81
C ASN A 130 -8.16 -1.19 -17.64
N ASN A 131 -8.88 -1.16 -16.52
CA ASN A 131 -9.89 -2.18 -16.23
C ASN A 131 -11.34 -1.67 -16.31
N PHE A 132 -11.55 -0.36 -16.14
CA PHE A 132 -12.88 0.26 -16.11
C PHE A 132 -13.13 1.20 -17.28
N LYS A 133 -12.11 1.93 -17.77
CA LYS A 133 -12.27 2.89 -18.89
C LYS A 133 -12.11 2.24 -20.27
N GLU A 134 -11.09 1.39 -20.45
CA GLU A 134 -10.79 0.74 -21.74
C GLU A 134 -11.89 -0.26 -22.17
N ASN A 135 -12.62 -0.86 -21.21
CA ASN A 135 -13.74 -1.78 -21.48
C ASN A 135 -15.07 -1.08 -21.82
N ARG A 136 -15.17 0.27 -21.80
CA ARG A 136 -16.38 0.98 -22.24
C ARG A 136 -16.41 1.27 -23.74
N ILE A 137 -15.29 1.12 -24.45
CA ILE A 137 -15.20 1.44 -25.89
C ILE A 137 -15.52 0.20 -26.76
N ILE A 138 -15.57 -1.00 -26.15
CA ILE A 138 -15.76 -2.28 -26.85
C ILE A 138 -17.15 -2.89 -26.59
N ASN A 139 -18.02 -2.19 -25.84
CA ASN A 139 -19.42 -2.59 -25.64
C ASN A 139 -20.36 -1.64 -26.37
#